data_AF-A0A6N9Q2T9-F1
#
_entry.id   AF-A0A6N9Q2T9-F1
#
_cell.length_a   1.000
_cell.length_b   1.000
_cell.length_c   1.000
_cell.angle_alpha   90.00
_cell.angle_beta   90.00
_cell.angle_gamma   90.00
#
_symmetry.space_group_name_H-M   'P 1'
#
loop_
_entity.id
_entity.type
_entity.pdbx_description
1 polymer ?
#
loop_
_entity_poly.entity_id
_entity_poly.type
_entity_poly.pdbx_seq_one_letter_code
_entity_poly.pdbx_strand_id
1 'polypeptide(L)'
;MNWEEIRKEYETTDITLKALAEKYGLKLGTLKSRKSRKKWKKVATPKKKDAKKVAKDTSKKTKSNEVVESLVELEGLTDKQRLFCLHYIKTFNATQSAIKAGYS
;
A
#
# COMPACT_ATOMS: atom_id res chain seq x y z
N MET A 1 12.54 24.64 -25.08
CA MET A 1 11.34 24.03 -24.45
C MET A 1 11.32 24.39 -22.97
N ASN A 2 10.44 25.32 -22.60
CA ASN A 2 10.47 25.95 -21.28
C ASN A 2 9.61 25.15 -20.29
N TRP A 3 10.25 24.21 -19.59
CA TRP A 3 9.56 23.34 -18.62
C TRP A 3 8.97 24.10 -17.43
N GLU A 4 9.51 25.28 -17.12
CA GLU A 4 9.00 26.12 -16.03
C GLU A 4 7.66 26.77 -16.38
N GLU A 5 7.49 27.21 -17.63
CA GLU A 5 6.22 27.76 -18.13
C GLU A 5 5.13 26.69 -18.15
N ILE A 6 5.45 25.50 -18.68
CA ILE A 6 4.54 24.36 -18.70
C ILE A 6 4.11 23.96 -17.28
N ARG A 7 5.06 23.99 -16.33
CA ARG A 7 4.78 23.73 -14.92
C ARG A 7 3.88 24.81 -14.35
N LYS A 8 4.21 26.09 -14.55
CA LYS A 8 3.40 27.21 -14.06
C LYS A 8 1.98 27.11 -14.59
N GLU A 9 1.78 26.91 -15.89
CA GLU A 9 0.45 26.75 -16.49
C GLU A 9 -0.29 25.54 -15.90
N TYR A 10 0.38 24.41 -15.67
CA TYR A 10 -0.21 23.24 -15.01
C TYR A 10 -0.61 23.50 -13.54
N GLU A 11 0.14 24.34 -12.82
CA GLU A 11 -0.09 24.64 -11.40
C GLU A 11 -1.13 25.76 -11.20
N THR A 12 -1.20 26.74 -12.12
CA THR A 12 -2.11 27.89 -12.07
C THR A 12 -3.46 27.62 -12.71
N THR A 13 -3.52 26.79 -13.76
CA THR A 13 -4.76 26.50 -14.49
C THR A 13 -5.27 25.10 -14.17
N ASP A 14 -6.59 24.91 -14.28
CA ASP A 14 -7.19 23.57 -14.18
C ASP A 14 -7.22 22.82 -15.53
N ILE A 15 -6.19 23.01 -16.35
CA ILE A 15 -6.09 22.35 -17.65
C ILE A 15 -5.71 20.86 -17.45
N THR A 16 -6.23 19.99 -18.31
CA THR A 16 -5.86 18.57 -18.34
C THR A 16 -4.47 18.38 -18.93
N LEU A 17 -3.75 17.34 -18.50
CA LEU A 17 -2.43 17.03 -19.06
C LEU A 17 -2.48 16.76 -20.58
N LYS A 18 -3.63 16.35 -21.12
CA LYS A 18 -3.82 16.13 -22.57
C LYS A 18 -3.87 17.45 -23.33
N ALA A 19 -4.69 18.41 -22.88
CA ALA A 19 -4.76 19.72 -23.50
C ALA A 19 -3.43 20.49 -23.40
N LEU A 20 -2.72 20.35 -22.28
CA LEU A 20 -1.37 20.90 -22.13
C LEU A 20 -0.37 20.24 -23.11
N ALA A 21 -0.53 18.93 -23.36
CA ALA A 21 0.30 18.21 -24.34
C ALA A 21 0.07 18.73 -25.76
N GLU A 22 -1.19 18.93 -26.14
CA GLU A 22 -1.58 19.46 -27.46
C GLU A 22 -1.09 20.90 -27.66
N LYS A 23 -1.24 21.78 -26.66
CA LYS A 23 -0.73 23.17 -26.73
C LYS A 23 0.78 23.26 -27.00
N TYR A 24 1.56 22.40 -26.36
CA TYR A 24 3.02 22.43 -26.43
C TYR A 24 3.62 21.42 -27.42
N GLY A 25 2.79 20.74 -28.21
CA GLY A 25 3.24 19.71 -29.16
C GLY A 25 3.96 18.54 -28.51
N LEU A 26 3.63 18.23 -27.25
CA LEU A 26 4.28 17.20 -26.44
C LEU A 26 3.51 15.89 -26.44
N LYS A 27 4.23 14.77 -26.31
CA LYS A 27 3.59 13.49 -26.00
C LYS A 27 3.12 13.49 -24.54
N LEU A 28 1.89 13.01 -24.30
CA LEU A 28 1.31 12.90 -22.96
C LEU A 28 2.21 12.13 -21.98
N GLY A 29 2.93 11.11 -22.47
CA GLY A 29 3.88 10.33 -21.67
C GLY A 29 5.04 11.17 -21.11
N THR A 30 5.54 12.13 -21.89
CA THR A 30 6.62 13.04 -21.49
C THR A 30 6.16 13.92 -20.32
N LEU A 31 4.95 14.48 -20.40
CA LEU A 31 4.35 15.26 -19.33
C LEU A 31 4.10 14.44 -18.07
N LYS A 32 3.57 13.22 -18.19
CA LYS A 32 3.36 12.31 -17.04
C LYS A 32 4.68 11.97 -16.33
N SER A 33 5.71 11.59 -17.09
CA SER A 33 7.04 11.28 -16.53
C SER A 33 7.65 12.50 -15.84
N ARG A 34 7.57 13.69 -16.46
CA ARG A 34 8.11 14.93 -15.90
C ARG A 34 7.40 15.36 -14.64
N LYS A 35 6.05 15.34 -14.63
CA LYS A 35 5.21 15.61 -13.47
C LYS A 35 5.61 14.74 -12.28
N SER A 36 5.85 13.44 -12.50
CA SER A 36 6.28 12.50 -11.46
C SER A 36 7.69 12.82 -10.95
N ARG A 37 8.68 12.98 -11.85
CA ARG A 37 10.09 13.23 -11.48
C ARG A 37 10.28 14.57 -10.77
N LYS A 38 9.56 15.61 -11.17
CA LYS A 38 9.66 16.97 -10.64
C LYS A 38 8.59 17.29 -9.58
N LYS A 39 7.78 16.31 -9.19
CA LYS A 39 6.77 16.41 -8.12
C LYS A 39 5.86 17.65 -8.26
N TRP A 40 5.36 17.92 -9.48
CA TRP A 40 4.48 19.06 -9.73
C TRP A 40 3.18 18.93 -8.92
N LYS A 41 2.70 20.03 -8.31
CA LYS A 41 1.52 20.04 -7.44
C LYS A 41 0.50 21.04 -7.98
N LYS A 42 -0.74 20.59 -8.26
CA LYS A 42 -1.84 21.54 -8.52
C LYS A 42 -2.15 22.30 -7.22
N VAL A 43 -2.24 23.63 -7.29
CA VAL A 43 -2.29 24.50 -6.09
C VAL A 43 -3.64 24.42 -5.36
N ALA A 44 -4.71 23.91 -5.98
CA ALA A 44 -5.99 23.75 -5.31
C ALA A 44 -6.71 22.50 -5.79
N THR A 45 -6.62 21.43 -5.00
CA THR A 45 -7.72 20.48 -4.78
C THR A 45 -7.41 19.77 -3.47
N PRO A 46 -8.32 19.71 -2.48
CA PRO A 46 -8.12 18.89 -1.30
C PRO A 46 -7.83 17.49 -1.81
N LYS A 47 -6.71 16.92 -1.36
CA LYS A 47 -6.32 15.55 -1.69
C LYS A 47 -7.47 14.63 -1.28
N LYS A 48 -8.38 14.32 -2.19
CA LYS A 48 -9.14 13.08 -2.10
C LYS A 48 -8.07 12.00 -2.14
N LYS A 49 -7.78 11.43 -0.98
CA LYS A 49 -6.83 10.33 -0.80
C LYS A 49 -7.45 9.05 -1.40
N ASP A 50 -7.80 9.08 -2.68
CA ASP A 50 -8.23 7.90 -3.42
C ASP A 50 -6.99 7.22 -4.01
N ALA A 51 -6.14 6.80 -3.09
CA ALA A 51 -5.16 5.75 -3.31
C ALA A 51 -4.92 5.15 -1.93
N LYS A 52 -5.95 4.47 -1.41
CA LYS A 52 -5.69 3.35 -0.51
C LYS A 52 -4.76 2.45 -1.30
N LYS A 53 -3.45 2.57 -1.04
CA LYS A 53 -2.55 1.44 -1.25
C LYS A 53 -3.30 0.29 -0.62
N VAL A 54 -3.68 -0.69 -1.44
CA VAL A 54 -4.09 -1.98 -0.91
C VAL A 54 -2.80 -2.57 -0.32
N ALA A 55 -2.41 -2.03 0.84
CA ALA A 55 -1.92 -2.87 1.89
C ALA A 55 -2.96 -3.98 1.97
N LYS A 56 -2.48 -5.20 1.87
CA LYS A 56 -3.24 -6.42 2.01
C LYS A 56 -3.73 -6.47 3.47
N ASP A 57 -4.62 -5.55 3.82
CA ASP A 57 -5.38 -5.57 5.05
C ASP A 57 -6.36 -6.71 4.87
N THR A 58 -5.94 -7.89 5.31
CA THR A 58 -6.82 -8.97 5.71
C THR A 58 -7.57 -8.55 6.98
N SER A 59 -8.28 -7.42 6.91
CA SER A 59 -9.39 -7.13 7.79
C SER A 59 -10.53 -8.04 7.35
N LYS A 60 -10.47 -9.28 7.84
CA LYS A 60 -11.65 -10.13 7.93
C LYS A 60 -11.52 -11.00 9.18
N LYS A 61 -12.44 -10.68 10.09
CA LYS A 61 -13.02 -11.52 11.13
C LYS A 61 -12.24 -11.61 12.44
N THR A 62 -12.63 -10.73 13.36
CA THR A 62 -13.40 -11.05 14.58
C THR A 62 -14.06 -12.46 14.64
N LYS A 63 -13.31 -13.51 14.35
CA LYS A 63 -13.62 -14.93 14.64
C LYS A 63 -12.40 -15.65 15.24
N SER A 64 -11.29 -14.94 15.47
CA SER A 64 -10.04 -15.54 15.91
C SER A 64 -9.99 -15.87 17.40
N ASN A 65 -10.84 -15.28 18.25
CA ASN A 65 -10.77 -15.56 19.70
C ASN A 65 -11.29 -16.97 20.03
N GLU A 66 -12.41 -17.38 19.44
CA GLU A 66 -13.01 -18.71 19.68
C GLU A 66 -12.10 -19.86 19.22
N VAL A 67 -11.40 -19.67 18.08
CA VAL A 67 -10.42 -20.66 17.58
C VAL A 67 -9.17 -20.71 18.45
N VAL A 68 -8.74 -19.57 19.01
CA VAL A 68 -7.56 -19.53 19.89
C VAL A 68 -7.85 -20.22 21.23
N GLU A 69 -9.04 -20.05 21.80
CA GLU A 69 -9.47 -20.79 23.00
C GLU A 69 -9.50 -22.31 22.75
N SER A 70 -10.07 -22.75 21.63
CA SER A 70 -10.13 -24.18 21.29
C SER A 70 -8.76 -24.86 21.06
N LEU A 71 -7.72 -24.09 20.70
CA LEU A 71 -6.36 -24.62 20.49
C LEU A 71 -5.54 -24.65 21.78
N VAL A 72 -5.85 -23.78 22.74
CA VAL A 72 -5.27 -23.81 24.09
C VAL A 72 -5.78 -25.03 24.87
N GLU A 73 -7.00 -25.47 24.60
CA GLU A 73 -7.64 -26.64 25.22
C GLU A 73 -7.17 -28.00 24.69
N LEU A 74 -6.35 -28.06 23.63
CA LEU A 74 -5.76 -29.33 23.18
C LEU A 74 -4.62 -29.76 24.13
N GLU A 75 -4.99 -30.58 25.12
CA GLU A 75 -4.12 -31.18 26.15
C GLU A 75 -2.98 -32.10 25.64
N GLY A 76 -2.70 -32.15 24.34
CA GLY A 76 -1.67 -33.02 23.75
C GLY A 76 -0.53 -32.31 23.02
N LEU A 77 -0.50 -30.97 23.01
CA LEU A 77 0.43 -30.21 22.19
C LEU A 77 1.68 -29.78 22.98
N THR A 78 2.88 -30.07 22.45
CA THR A 78 4.14 -29.63 23.08
C THR A 78 4.27 -28.10 23.08
N ASP A 79 5.04 -27.53 24.01
CA ASP A 79 5.17 -26.07 24.15
C ASP A 79 5.61 -25.37 22.86
N LYS A 80 6.52 -25.99 22.10
CA LYS A 80 6.97 -25.46 20.80
C LYS A 80 5.85 -25.42 19.77
N GLN A 81 5.03 -26.47 19.72
CA GLN A 81 3.90 -26.54 18.80
C GLN A 81 2.80 -25.54 19.17
N ARG A 82 2.52 -25.37 20.48
CA ARG A 82 1.59 -24.32 20.98
C ARG A 82 2.05 -22.94 20.56
N LEU A 83 3.33 -22.63 20.80
CA LEU A 83 3.93 -21.35 20.44
C LEU A 83 3.91 -21.10 18.92
N PHE A 84 4.16 -22.14 18.13
CA PHE A 84 4.04 -22.10 16.68
C PHE A 84 2.63 -21.73 16.22
N CYS A 85 1.60 -22.43 16.72
CA CYS A 85 0.20 -22.17 16.37
C CYS A 85 -0.21 -20.73 16.70
N LEU A 86 0.17 -20.23 17.88
CA LEU A 86 -0.09 -18.85 18.29
C LEU A 86 0.55 -17.81 17.36
N HIS A 87 1.78 -18.05 16.89
CA HIS A 87 2.45 -17.16 15.94
C HIS A 87 1.88 -17.26 14.52
N TYR A 88 1.50 -18.47 14.11
CA TYR A 88 0.98 -18.72 12.77
C TYR A 88 -0.38 -18.07 12.58
N ILE A 89 -1.28 -18.16 13.55
CA ILE A 89 -2.60 -17.48 13.48
C ILE A 89 -2.45 -15.96 13.39
N LYS A 90 -1.42 -15.39 14.05
CA LYS A 90 -1.16 -13.94 14.03
C LYS A 90 -0.61 -13.44 12.70
N THR A 91 0.27 -14.22 12.07
CA THR A 91 1.07 -13.74 10.91
C THR A 91 0.75 -14.45 9.59
N PHE A 92 0.04 -15.59 9.66
CA PHE A 92 -0.16 -16.56 8.58
C PHE A 92 1.14 -16.89 7.81
N ASN A 93 2.28 -16.80 8.50
CA ASN A 93 3.61 -17.04 7.96
C ASN A 93 4.25 -18.23 8.70
N ALA A 94 4.37 -19.36 8.03
CA ALA A 94 4.88 -20.60 8.63
C ALA A 94 6.36 -20.50 9.00
N THR A 95 7.21 -19.96 8.11
CA THR A 95 8.66 -19.89 8.35
C THR A 95 8.97 -18.98 9.53
N GLN A 96 8.36 -17.80 9.57
CA GLN A 96 8.53 -16.86 10.68
C GLN A 96 8.01 -17.45 12.01
N SER A 97 6.91 -18.20 11.97
CA SER A 97 6.32 -18.80 13.17
C SER A 97 7.15 -19.96 13.71
N ALA A 98 7.76 -20.77 12.82
CA ALA A 98 8.68 -21.84 13.19
C ALA A 98 9.94 -21.29 13.88
N ILE A 99 10.56 -20.27 13.28
CA ILE A 99 11.73 -19.59 13.87
C ILE A 99 11.39 -19.03 15.25
N LYS A 100 10.25 -18.33 15.38
CA LYS A 100 9.79 -17.78 16.66
C LYS A 100 9.47 -18.84 17.71
N ALA A 101 9.03 -20.02 17.28
CA ALA A 101 8.75 -21.15 18.16
C ALA A 101 10.00 -21.96 18.55
N GLY A 102 11.20 -21.58 18.05
CA GLY A 102 12.45 -22.26 18.39
C GLY A 102 12.64 -23.60 17.68
N TYR A 103 12.07 -23.73 16.47
CA TYR A 103 12.49 -24.75 15.51
C TYR A 103 13.74 -24.25 14.80
N SER A 104 14.80 -25.08 14.84
CA SER A 104 16.08 -24.87 14.16
C SER A 104 16.30 -25.93 13.11
#